data_AF-A0A7Y3HBL2-F1
#
_entry.id   AF-A0A7Y3HBL2-F1
#
_cell.length_a   1.000
_cell.length_b   1.000
_cell.length_c   1.000
_cell.angle_alpha   90.00
_cell.angle_beta   90.00
_cell.angle_gamma   90.00
#
_symmetry.space_group_name_H-M   'P 1'
#
loop_
_entity.id
_entity.type
_entity.pdbx_description
1 polymer ?
#
loop_
_entity_poly.entity_id
_entity_poly.type
_entity_poly.pdbx_seq_one_letter_code
_entity_poly.pdbx_strand_id
1 'polypeptide(L)'
;MKTLNTEVTTRHWLLAGVLVLLVLLSTSDVVDQSASGDFEQLFKRAFVTFALARTLNGVISAVQGTEVAIQPAGVGLTLTPGEILDPVNDLVERFSWIMLGATISLGVQQVLMDVSAWWLMKLLVGLSAAWLLTSLFLTPRQDLKTRTVALRVFIILVFLRFAVPLALIANDALYSVFLQQRYQESSQIVTTAGEDIGRIGTPESDEKNGGRGLLGSISEAMDSTREALDFSEKVNRIKTRAAQIIEHLIWLSVVFVFQTGILPLAFLWGFIRLGTWLIHFDTGKKH
;
A
#
# COMPACT_ATOMS: atom_id res chain seq x y z
N MET A 1 52.32 6.69 21.66
CA MET A 1 52.60 5.76 20.54
C MET A 1 51.88 4.41 20.68
N LYS A 2 51.75 3.80 21.88
CA LYS A 2 50.96 2.57 22.10
C LYS A 2 49.45 2.73 21.91
N THR A 3 48.88 3.88 22.25
CA THR A 3 47.43 4.17 22.20
C THR A 3 46.87 4.28 20.78
N LEU A 4 47.68 4.73 19.81
CA LEU A 4 47.27 4.85 18.41
C LEU A 4 47.14 3.49 17.71
N ASN A 5 47.96 2.50 18.08
CA ASN A 5 47.88 1.15 17.50
C ASN A 5 46.69 0.35 18.03
N THR A 6 46.27 0.56 19.28
CA THR A 6 45.11 -0.10 19.88
C THR A 6 43.80 0.39 19.30
N GLU A 7 43.64 1.69 19.08
CA GLU A 7 42.46 2.30 18.42
C GLU A 7 42.24 1.73 17.01
N VAL A 8 43.32 1.63 16.23
CA VAL A 8 43.27 1.10 14.87
C VAL A 8 42.89 -0.38 14.88
N THR A 9 43.49 -1.20 15.74
CA THR A 9 43.15 -2.63 15.80
C THR A 9 41.72 -2.88 16.27
N THR A 10 41.21 -2.14 17.27
CA THR A 10 39.81 -2.27 17.72
C THR A 10 38.82 -1.95 16.60
N ARG A 11 39.05 -0.90 15.81
CA ARG A 11 38.20 -0.56 14.66
C ARG A 11 38.19 -1.66 13.59
N HIS A 12 39.32 -2.30 13.31
CA HIS A 12 39.40 -3.41 12.34
C HIS A 12 38.62 -4.64 12.84
N TRP A 13 38.70 -4.96 14.13
CA TRP A 13 37.91 -6.05 14.73
C TRP A 13 36.41 -5.76 14.73
N LEU A 14 35.99 -4.53 15.02
CA LEU A 14 34.58 -4.13 14.93
C LEU A 14 34.05 -4.25 13.49
N LEU A 15 34.80 -3.75 12.50
CA LEU A 15 34.44 -3.88 11.09
C LEU A 15 34.36 -5.35 10.66
N ALA A 16 35.32 -6.18 11.08
CA ALA A 16 35.29 -7.61 10.81
C ALA A 16 34.06 -8.30 11.42
N GLY A 17 33.71 -7.95 12.67
CA GLY A 17 32.50 -8.43 13.33
C GLY A 17 31.23 -8.06 12.57
N VAL A 18 31.11 -6.81 12.11
CA VAL A 18 29.99 -6.36 11.28
C VAL A 18 29.94 -7.10 9.93
N LEU A 19 31.09 -7.30 9.28
CA LEU A 19 31.16 -8.05 8.02
C LEU A 19 30.69 -9.49 8.19
N VAL A 20 31.19 -10.18 9.21
CA VAL A 20 30.78 -11.55 9.53
C VAL A 20 29.29 -11.61 9.84
N LEU A 21 28.78 -10.66 10.63
CA LEU A 21 27.35 -10.57 10.92
C LEU A 21 26.51 -10.37 9.65
N LEU A 22 26.90 -9.47 8.76
CA LEU A 22 26.19 -9.22 7.50
C LEU A 22 26.22 -10.42 6.56
N VAL A 23 27.35 -11.14 6.51
CA VAL A 23 27.46 -12.39 5.73
C VAL A 23 26.55 -13.46 6.33
N LEU A 24 26.60 -13.66 7.65
CA LEU A 24 25.73 -14.62 8.35
C LEU A 24 24.25 -14.32 8.11
N LEU A 25 23.85 -13.05 8.26
CA LEU A 25 22.49 -12.59 7.96
C LEU A 25 22.13 -12.79 6.48
N SER A 26 23.06 -12.54 5.56
CA SER A 26 22.84 -12.71 4.12
C SER A 26 22.65 -14.17 3.74
N THR A 27 23.36 -15.08 4.40
CA THR A 27 23.24 -16.52 4.20
C THR A 27 22.03 -17.10 4.94
N SER A 28 21.63 -16.50 6.05
CA SER A 28 20.44 -16.90 6.80
C SER A 28 19.17 -16.53 6.06
N ASP A 29 18.16 -17.39 6.13
CA ASP A 29 16.85 -17.11 5.52
C ASP A 29 15.94 -16.30 6.45
N VAL A 30 16.43 -15.86 7.63
CA VAL A 30 15.62 -15.17 8.64
C VAL A 30 15.07 -13.84 8.13
N VAL A 31 15.92 -13.03 7.49
CA VAL A 31 15.51 -11.73 6.93
C VAL A 31 14.54 -11.93 5.77
N ASP A 32 14.80 -12.93 4.91
CA ASP A 32 13.95 -13.23 3.76
C ASP A 32 12.58 -13.74 4.19
N GLN A 33 12.51 -14.61 5.20
CA GLN A 33 11.26 -15.12 5.75
C GLN A 33 10.43 -14.02 6.40
N SER A 34 11.06 -13.13 7.19
CA SER A 34 10.37 -11.99 7.79
C SER A 34 9.79 -11.07 6.70
N ALA A 35 10.63 -10.66 5.74
CA ALA A 35 10.21 -9.76 4.67
C ALA A 35 9.13 -10.38 3.77
N SER A 36 9.18 -11.69 3.52
CA SER A 36 8.16 -12.42 2.75
C SER A 36 6.82 -12.44 3.46
N GLY A 37 6.80 -12.65 4.78
CA GLY A 37 5.58 -12.61 5.59
C GLY A 37 4.95 -11.21 5.63
N ASP A 38 5.77 -10.17 5.75
CA ASP A 38 5.33 -8.77 5.72
C ASP A 38 4.79 -8.39 4.33
N PHE A 39 5.48 -8.85 3.28
CA PHE A 39 5.04 -8.71 1.89
C PHE A 39 3.68 -9.37 1.65
N GLU A 40 3.49 -10.63 2.06
CA GLU A 40 2.25 -11.36 1.84
C GLU A 40 1.06 -10.64 2.49
N GLN A 41 1.25 -10.15 3.72
CA GLN A 41 0.23 -9.38 4.42
C GLN A 41 -0.08 -8.07 3.70
N LEU A 42 0.94 -7.32 3.27
CA LEU A 42 0.76 -6.07 2.52
C LEU A 42 0.07 -6.30 1.18
N PHE A 43 0.49 -7.32 0.42
CA PHE A 43 -0.09 -7.69 -0.86
C PHE A 43 -1.55 -8.12 -0.70
N LYS A 44 -1.87 -8.95 0.29
CA LYS A 44 -3.24 -9.37 0.60
C LYS A 44 -4.12 -8.17 0.93
N ARG A 45 -3.66 -7.24 1.78
CA ARG A 45 -4.38 -6.00 2.11
C ARG A 45 -4.65 -5.17 0.85
N ALA A 46 -3.63 -4.97 0.01
CA ALA A 46 -3.76 -4.22 -1.24
C ALA A 46 -4.75 -4.88 -2.21
N PHE A 47 -4.63 -6.18 -2.41
CA PHE A 47 -5.48 -6.94 -3.33
C PHE A 47 -6.95 -6.97 -2.88
N VAL A 48 -7.20 -7.25 -1.60
CA VAL A 48 -8.57 -7.22 -1.04
C VAL A 48 -9.17 -5.82 -1.18
N THR A 49 -8.41 -4.78 -0.86
CA THR A 49 -8.88 -3.40 -0.98
C THR A 49 -9.15 -3.01 -2.43
N PHE A 50 -8.32 -3.46 -3.38
CA PHE A 50 -8.57 -3.29 -4.81
C PHE A 50 -9.87 -3.98 -5.25
N ALA A 51 -10.08 -5.22 -4.83
CA ALA A 51 -11.31 -5.95 -5.11
C ALA A 51 -12.53 -5.25 -4.53
N LEU A 52 -12.45 -4.76 -3.28
CA LEU A 52 -13.51 -3.96 -2.65
C LEU A 52 -13.83 -2.70 -3.46
N ALA A 53 -12.82 -1.97 -3.91
CA ALA A 53 -13.00 -0.80 -4.77
C ALA A 53 -13.75 -1.16 -6.07
N ARG A 54 -13.37 -2.27 -6.71
CA ARG A 54 -13.98 -2.70 -7.96
C ARG A 54 -15.43 -3.16 -7.77
N THR A 55 -15.72 -3.86 -6.68
CA THR A 55 -17.08 -4.23 -6.30
C THR A 55 -17.92 -2.99 -6.00
N LEU A 56 -17.39 -2.04 -5.24
CA LEU A 56 -18.07 -0.79 -4.93
C LEU A 56 -18.39 0.02 -6.19
N ASN A 57 -17.45 0.09 -7.14
CA ASN A 57 -17.66 0.72 -8.44
C ASN A 57 -18.82 0.07 -9.21
N GLY A 58 -18.89 -1.26 -9.20
CA GLY A 58 -19.98 -2.00 -9.84
C GLY A 58 -21.34 -1.74 -9.18
N VAL A 59 -21.39 -1.76 -7.84
CA VAL A 59 -22.61 -1.47 -7.08
C VAL A 59 -23.09 -0.05 -7.34
N ILE A 60 -22.21 0.95 -7.21
CA ILE A 60 -22.57 2.36 -7.41
C ILE A 60 -23.03 2.60 -8.85
N SER A 61 -22.31 2.05 -9.85
CA SER A 61 -22.69 2.18 -11.25
C SER A 61 -24.07 1.57 -11.55
N ALA A 62 -24.42 0.45 -10.91
CA ALA A 62 -25.75 -0.15 -11.04
C ALA A 62 -26.86 0.74 -10.46
N VAL A 63 -26.63 1.35 -9.29
CA VAL A 63 -27.58 2.31 -8.70
C VAL A 63 -27.67 3.59 -9.53
N GLN A 64 -26.53 4.05 -10.09
CA GLN A 64 -26.47 5.24 -10.93
C GLN A 64 -27.31 5.08 -12.21
N GLY A 65 -27.27 3.90 -12.82
CA GLY A 65 -28.08 3.57 -13.99
C GLY A 65 -29.58 3.35 -13.72
N THR A 66 -30.05 3.54 -12.48
CA THR A 66 -31.47 3.41 -12.14
C THR A 66 -32.22 4.70 -12.45
N GLU A 67 -33.05 4.67 -13.50
CA GLU A 67 -33.94 5.77 -13.87
C GLU A 67 -35.33 5.56 -13.26
N VAL A 68 -35.85 6.57 -12.54
CA VAL A 68 -37.23 6.55 -12.04
C VAL A 68 -38.04 7.54 -12.85
N ALA A 69 -38.92 7.02 -13.71
CA ALA A 69 -39.88 7.82 -14.44
C ALA A 69 -41.06 8.17 -13.52
N ILE A 70 -41.06 9.38 -12.96
CA ILE A 70 -42.23 9.90 -12.25
C ILE A 70 -43.05 10.72 -13.25
N GLN A 71 -44.34 10.46 -13.35
CA GLN A 71 -45.26 11.24 -14.18
C GLN A 71 -46.21 12.08 -13.31
N PRO A 72 -45.72 13.14 -12.64
CA PRO A 72 -46.64 14.05 -11.97
C PRO A 72 -47.44 14.80 -13.04
N ALA A 73 -48.77 14.66 -12.99
CA ALA A 73 -49.71 15.36 -13.87
C ALA A 73 -49.55 15.10 -15.39
N GLY A 74 -49.00 13.95 -15.80
CA GLY A 74 -48.86 13.57 -17.21
C GLY A 74 -47.68 14.21 -17.96
N VAL A 75 -46.83 14.97 -17.25
CA VAL A 75 -45.52 15.41 -17.75
C VAL A 75 -44.49 14.39 -17.30
N GLY A 76 -43.86 13.68 -18.23
CA GLY A 76 -42.78 12.74 -17.91
C GLY A 76 -41.55 13.49 -17.43
N LEU A 77 -41.31 13.49 -16.12
CA LEU A 77 -40.06 13.93 -15.52
C LEU A 77 -39.28 12.66 -15.12
N THR A 78 -38.23 12.35 -15.87
CA THR A 78 -37.26 11.34 -15.47
C THR A 78 -36.40 11.94 -14.37
N LEU A 79 -36.54 11.43 -13.15
CA LEU A 79 -35.59 11.73 -12.08
C LEU A 79 -34.54 10.63 -12.07
N THR A 80 -33.28 11.03 -12.13
CA THR A 80 -32.10 10.18 -12.07
C THR A 80 -31.46 10.32 -10.68
N PRO A 81 -32.01 9.69 -9.62
CA PRO A 81 -31.41 9.73 -8.29
C PRO A 81 -29.96 9.21 -8.29
N GLY A 82 -29.57 8.46 -9.31
CA GLY A 82 -28.22 8.00 -9.57
C GLY A 82 -27.17 9.10 -9.75
N GLU A 83 -27.51 10.24 -10.34
CA GLU A 83 -26.55 11.33 -10.63
C GLU A 83 -25.90 11.92 -9.38
N ILE A 84 -26.54 11.79 -8.21
CA ILE A 84 -25.96 12.23 -6.93
C ILE A 84 -24.74 11.42 -6.51
N LEU A 85 -24.61 10.20 -7.05
CA LEU A 85 -23.50 9.29 -6.77
C LEU A 85 -22.31 9.51 -7.70
N ASP A 86 -22.43 10.33 -8.76
CA ASP A 86 -21.36 10.58 -9.74
C ASP A 86 -20.02 10.96 -9.08
N PRO A 87 -19.96 11.90 -8.11
CA PRO A 87 -18.69 12.28 -7.48
C PRO A 87 -18.02 11.12 -6.73
N VAL A 88 -18.83 10.20 -6.22
CA VAL A 88 -18.38 9.05 -5.42
C VAL A 88 -17.89 7.97 -6.37
N ASN A 89 -18.62 7.71 -7.46
CA ASN A 89 -18.20 6.80 -8.51
C ASN A 89 -16.84 7.21 -9.09
N ASP A 90 -16.66 8.49 -9.44
CA ASP A 90 -15.40 9.02 -9.95
C ASP A 90 -14.22 8.80 -8.99
N LEU A 91 -14.47 8.98 -7.68
CA LEU A 91 -13.46 8.77 -6.65
C LEU A 91 -13.15 7.29 -6.44
N VAL A 92 -14.16 6.42 -6.48
CA VAL A 92 -13.98 4.96 -6.42
C VAL A 92 -13.17 4.47 -7.61
N GLU A 93 -13.44 4.99 -8.82
CA GLU A 93 -12.67 4.66 -10.01
C GLU A 93 -11.20 5.06 -9.85
N ARG A 94 -10.93 6.32 -9.44
CA ARG A 94 -9.56 6.81 -9.18
C ARG A 94 -8.86 6.01 -8.09
N PHE A 95 -9.58 5.67 -7.03
CA PHE A 95 -9.05 4.83 -5.97
C PHE A 95 -8.69 3.43 -6.49
N SER A 96 -9.55 2.82 -7.30
CA SER A 96 -9.28 1.53 -7.93
C SER A 96 -8.01 1.59 -8.80
N TRP A 97 -7.77 2.69 -9.52
CA TRP A 97 -6.52 2.90 -10.27
C TRP A 97 -5.28 3.00 -9.36
N ILE A 98 -5.38 3.72 -8.24
CA ILE A 98 -4.31 3.81 -7.25
C ILE A 98 -4.00 2.42 -6.67
N MET A 99 -5.03 1.67 -6.33
CA MET A 99 -4.90 0.33 -5.76
C MET A 99 -4.32 -0.68 -6.76
N LEU A 100 -4.68 -0.57 -8.04
CA LEU A 100 -4.04 -1.34 -9.12
C LEU A 100 -2.54 -1.02 -9.19
N GLY A 101 -2.19 0.26 -9.19
CA GLY A 101 -0.79 0.71 -9.18
C GLY A 101 -0.03 0.21 -7.96
N ALA A 102 -0.64 0.24 -6.77
CA ALA A 102 -0.07 -0.28 -5.54
C ALA A 102 0.20 -1.80 -5.64
N THR A 103 -0.77 -2.56 -6.15
CA THR A 103 -0.64 -4.02 -6.33
C THR A 103 0.46 -4.37 -7.35
N ILE A 104 0.55 -3.62 -8.45
CA ILE A 104 1.63 -3.78 -9.45
C ILE A 104 2.99 -3.42 -8.84
N SER A 105 3.09 -2.32 -8.08
CA SER A 105 4.31 -1.91 -7.37
C SER A 105 4.79 -3.01 -6.45
N LEU A 106 3.87 -3.62 -5.68
CA LEU A 106 4.19 -4.75 -4.82
C LEU A 106 4.66 -5.97 -5.62
N GLY A 107 4.01 -6.27 -6.75
CA GLY A 107 4.48 -7.32 -7.67
C GLY A 107 5.92 -7.09 -8.16
N VAL A 108 6.29 -5.84 -8.48
CA VAL A 108 7.68 -5.49 -8.82
C VAL A 108 8.62 -5.72 -7.63
N GLN A 109 8.22 -5.32 -6.42
CA GLN A 109 9.01 -5.54 -5.20
C GLN A 109 9.22 -7.03 -4.91
N GLN A 110 8.23 -7.88 -5.18
CA GLN A 110 8.35 -9.33 -5.05
C GLN A 110 9.44 -9.87 -5.99
N VAL A 111 9.42 -9.48 -7.26
CA VAL A 111 10.46 -9.89 -8.22
C VAL A 111 11.84 -9.40 -7.77
N LEU A 112 11.96 -8.16 -7.28
CA LEU A 112 13.22 -7.65 -6.76
C LEU A 112 13.68 -8.40 -5.50
N MET A 113 12.76 -8.80 -4.64
CA MET A 113 13.04 -9.61 -3.46
C MET A 113 13.57 -10.99 -3.86
N ASP A 114 12.94 -11.67 -4.82
CA ASP A 114 13.38 -12.95 -5.36
C ASP A 114 14.80 -12.85 -5.98
N VAL A 115 15.05 -11.78 -6.74
CA VAL A 115 16.38 -11.50 -7.31
C VAL A 115 17.41 -11.24 -6.21
N SER A 116 17.04 -10.51 -5.15
CA SER A 116 17.93 -10.22 -4.02
C SER A 116 18.26 -11.46 -3.19
N ALA A 117 17.33 -12.40 -3.07
CA ALA A 117 17.49 -13.64 -2.32
C ALA A 117 18.19 -14.76 -3.12
N TRP A 118 18.49 -14.51 -4.40
CA TRP A 118 19.08 -15.51 -5.28
C TRP A 118 20.43 -16.01 -4.75
N TRP A 119 20.70 -17.31 -4.90
CA TRP A 119 21.92 -17.94 -4.37
C TRP A 119 23.21 -17.28 -4.85
N LEU A 120 23.21 -16.74 -6.07
CA LEU A 120 24.33 -16.00 -6.64
C LEU A 120 24.62 -14.72 -5.82
N MET A 121 23.58 -14.05 -5.31
CA MET A 121 23.75 -12.89 -4.43
C MET A 121 24.45 -13.27 -3.12
N LYS A 122 24.03 -14.39 -2.50
CA LYS A 122 24.68 -14.93 -1.29
C LYS A 122 26.17 -15.20 -1.53
N LEU A 123 26.51 -15.79 -2.69
CA LEU A 123 27.90 -16.06 -3.08
C LEU A 123 28.69 -14.78 -3.33
N LEU A 124 28.15 -13.80 -4.05
CA LEU A 124 28.82 -12.52 -4.33
C LEU A 124 29.09 -11.72 -3.06
N VAL A 125 28.13 -11.66 -2.13
CA VAL A 125 28.32 -11.03 -0.81
C VAL A 125 29.41 -11.76 -0.02
N GLY A 126 29.42 -13.10 -0.02
CA GLY A 126 30.46 -13.89 0.63
C GLY A 126 31.87 -13.65 0.06
N LEU A 127 32.01 -13.67 -1.27
CA LEU A 127 33.30 -13.42 -1.94
C LEU A 127 33.81 -12.00 -1.71
N SER A 128 32.93 -10.99 -1.80
CA SER A 128 33.31 -9.59 -1.55
C SER A 128 33.69 -9.36 -0.08
N ALA A 129 33.02 -10.03 0.87
CA ALA A 129 33.41 -10.02 2.28
C ALA A 129 34.78 -10.67 2.51
N ALA A 130 35.05 -11.83 1.90
CA ALA A 130 36.35 -12.50 1.98
C ALA A 130 37.48 -11.64 1.40
N TRP A 131 37.22 -10.98 0.26
CA TRP A 131 38.17 -10.04 -0.32
C TRP A 131 38.45 -8.85 0.61
N LEU A 132 37.41 -8.29 1.23
CA LEU A 132 37.57 -7.18 2.16
C LEU A 132 38.32 -7.61 3.44
N LEU A 133 38.01 -8.77 4.01
CA LEU A 133 38.70 -9.33 5.19
C LEU A 133 40.18 -9.62 4.91
N THR A 134 40.51 -10.18 3.75
CA THR A 134 41.91 -10.43 3.37
C THR A 134 42.68 -9.11 3.19
N SER A 135 42.04 -8.07 2.65
CA SER A 135 42.62 -6.72 2.57
C SER A 135 42.86 -6.09 3.95
N LEU A 136 42.02 -6.40 4.94
CA LEU A 136 42.10 -5.84 6.30
C LEU A 136 43.17 -6.51 7.17
N PHE A 137 43.30 -7.85 7.10
CA PHE A 137 44.14 -8.62 8.03
C PHE A 137 45.38 -9.26 7.40
N LEU A 138 45.29 -9.76 6.16
CA LEU A 138 46.35 -10.58 5.58
C LEU A 138 47.36 -9.76 4.76
N THR A 139 46.96 -8.60 4.25
CA THR A 139 47.87 -7.77 3.43
C THR A 139 47.88 -6.30 3.87
N PRO A 140 48.56 -5.96 4.99
CA PRO A 140 48.67 -4.59 5.49
C PRO A 140 49.32 -3.59 4.52
N ARG A 141 49.94 -4.09 3.44
CA ARG A 141 50.63 -3.31 2.40
C ARG A 141 49.78 -3.02 1.15
N GLN A 142 48.51 -3.43 1.11
CA GLN A 142 47.64 -3.07 -0.04
C GLN A 142 47.39 -1.57 -0.08
N ASP A 143 47.39 -1.01 -1.29
CA ASP A 143 47.04 0.40 -1.54
C ASP A 143 45.63 0.69 -0.98
N LEU A 144 45.48 1.86 -0.35
CA LEU A 144 44.20 2.37 0.18
C LEU A 144 43.11 2.35 -0.92
N LYS A 145 43.52 2.48 -2.19
CA LYS A 145 42.62 2.35 -3.35
C LYS A 145 41.96 0.98 -3.46
N THR A 146 42.72 -0.11 -3.34
CA THR A 146 42.19 -1.49 -3.46
C THR A 146 41.19 -1.78 -2.36
N ARG A 147 41.49 -1.37 -1.13
CA ARG A 147 40.58 -1.48 0.01
C ARG A 147 39.30 -0.67 -0.19
N THR A 148 39.42 0.56 -0.69
CA THR A 148 38.25 1.41 -1.00
C THR A 148 37.37 0.76 -2.07
N VAL A 149 37.96 0.16 -3.10
CA VAL A 149 37.20 -0.57 -4.15
C VAL A 149 36.50 -1.80 -3.56
N ALA A 150 37.19 -2.61 -2.75
CA ALA A 150 36.59 -3.78 -2.11
C ALA A 150 35.40 -3.38 -1.20
N LEU A 151 35.55 -2.30 -0.42
CA LEU A 151 34.48 -1.78 0.43
C LEU A 151 33.30 -1.24 -0.39
N ARG A 152 33.55 -0.52 -1.49
CA ARG A 152 32.49 -0.05 -2.40
C ARG A 152 31.71 -1.21 -3.02
N VAL A 153 32.41 -2.21 -3.53
CA VAL A 153 31.78 -3.41 -4.12
C VAL A 153 30.95 -4.15 -3.06
N PHE A 154 31.49 -4.34 -1.86
CA PHE A 154 30.77 -4.98 -0.76
C PHE A 154 29.50 -4.21 -0.38
N ILE A 155 29.58 -2.89 -0.20
CA ILE A 155 28.42 -2.06 0.14
C ILE A 155 27.35 -2.11 -0.97
N ILE A 156 27.74 -2.09 -2.25
CA ILE A 156 26.80 -2.20 -3.37
C ILE A 156 26.11 -3.57 -3.38
N LEU A 157 26.82 -4.66 -3.08
CA LEU A 157 26.23 -6.00 -3.03
C LEU A 157 25.31 -6.18 -1.82
N VAL A 158 25.71 -5.69 -0.64
CA VAL A 158 24.86 -5.64 0.56
C VAL A 158 23.62 -4.80 0.30
N PHE A 159 23.78 -3.66 -0.38
CA PHE A 159 22.65 -2.83 -0.81
C PHE A 159 21.67 -3.63 -1.66
N LEU A 160 22.16 -4.27 -2.72
CA LEU A 160 21.31 -5.03 -3.63
C LEU A 160 20.64 -6.23 -2.95
N ARG A 161 21.29 -6.80 -1.92
CA ARG A 161 20.80 -7.93 -1.13
C ARG A 161 19.72 -7.56 -0.11
N PHE A 162 19.88 -6.41 0.56
CA PHE A 162 19.07 -6.07 1.74
C PHE A 162 18.16 -4.87 1.57
N ALA A 163 18.29 -4.08 0.49
CA ALA A 163 17.48 -2.88 0.29
C ALA A 163 15.97 -3.20 0.30
N VAL A 164 15.54 -4.20 -0.47
CA VAL A 164 14.12 -4.57 -0.58
C VAL A 164 13.60 -5.27 0.68
N PRO A 165 14.25 -6.33 1.22
CA PRO A 165 13.77 -6.98 2.43
C PRO A 165 13.66 -6.03 3.63
N LEU A 166 14.67 -5.18 3.84
CA LEU A 166 14.62 -4.24 4.95
C LEU A 166 13.59 -3.12 4.74
N ALA A 167 13.34 -2.70 3.49
CA ALA A 167 12.28 -1.75 3.19
C ALA A 167 10.90 -2.31 3.55
N LEU A 168 10.65 -3.60 3.26
CA LEU A 168 9.39 -4.27 3.58
C LEU A 168 9.17 -4.38 5.09
N ILE A 169 10.19 -4.83 5.82
CA ILE A 169 10.14 -4.93 7.29
C ILE A 169 9.92 -3.55 7.92
N ALA A 170 10.65 -2.53 7.46
CA ALA A 170 10.48 -1.16 7.94
C ALA A 170 9.08 -0.61 7.61
N ASN A 171 8.55 -0.94 6.44
CA ASN A 171 7.22 -0.53 6.02
C ASN A 171 6.12 -1.15 6.91
N ASP A 172 6.22 -2.43 7.26
CA ASP A 172 5.23 -3.05 8.16
C ASP A 172 5.35 -2.53 9.60
N ALA A 173 6.57 -2.27 10.08
CA ALA A 173 6.79 -1.62 11.37
C ALA A 173 6.14 -0.22 11.43
N LEU A 174 6.27 0.60 10.39
CA LEU A 174 5.59 1.90 10.32
C LEU A 174 4.07 1.77 10.20
N TYR A 175 3.61 0.76 9.46
CA TYR A 175 2.18 0.49 9.33
C TYR A 175 1.53 0.15 10.66
N SER A 176 2.11 -0.80 11.42
CA SER A 176 1.54 -1.25 12.69
C SER A 176 1.41 -0.12 13.71
N VAL A 177 2.35 0.83 13.72
CA VAL A 177 2.34 1.96 14.64
C VAL A 177 1.38 3.07 14.20
N PHE A 178 1.35 3.44 12.92
CA PHE A 178 0.71 4.68 12.47
C PHE A 178 -0.51 4.49 11.55
N LEU A 179 -0.58 3.40 10.78
CA LEU A 179 -1.52 3.25 9.68
C LEU A 179 -2.56 2.16 9.91
N GLN A 180 -2.26 1.18 10.75
CA GLN A 180 -3.10 0.00 10.96
C GLN A 180 -4.52 0.37 11.39
N GLN A 181 -4.66 1.26 12.38
CA GLN A 181 -5.95 1.70 12.86
C GLN A 181 -6.76 2.40 11.76
N ARG A 182 -6.13 3.34 11.04
CA ARG A 182 -6.79 4.11 9.96
C ARG A 182 -7.23 3.21 8.81
N TYR A 183 -6.42 2.22 8.47
CA TYR A 183 -6.74 1.22 7.46
C TYR A 183 -7.95 0.38 7.88
N GLN A 184 -7.95 -0.17 9.09
CA GLN A 184 -9.02 -1.06 9.57
C GLN A 184 -10.36 -0.32 9.65
N GLU A 185 -10.36 0.88 10.24
CA GLU A 185 -11.55 1.72 10.36
C GLU A 185 -12.11 2.09 8.98
N SER A 186 -11.24 2.60 8.09
CA SER A 186 -11.67 3.03 6.75
C SER A 186 -12.14 1.85 5.90
N SER A 187 -11.46 0.71 5.97
CA SER A 187 -11.88 -0.49 5.23
C SER A 187 -13.25 -0.98 5.69
N GLN A 188 -13.51 -1.02 7.00
CA GLN A 188 -14.79 -1.47 7.53
C GLN A 188 -15.93 -0.53 7.12
N ILE A 189 -15.74 0.78 7.27
CA ILE A 189 -16.76 1.77 6.93
C ILE A 189 -17.08 1.75 5.43
N VAL A 190 -16.05 1.64 4.57
CA VAL A 190 -16.25 1.55 3.11
C VAL A 190 -17.01 0.29 2.73
N THR A 191 -16.70 -0.86 3.34
CA THR A 191 -17.44 -2.11 3.09
C THR A 191 -18.90 -1.99 3.51
N THR A 192 -19.18 -1.56 4.75
CA THR A 192 -20.56 -1.46 5.25
C THR A 192 -21.37 -0.41 4.47
N ALA A 193 -20.80 0.77 4.20
CA ALA A 193 -21.49 1.81 3.45
C ALA A 193 -21.75 1.38 1.98
N GLY A 194 -20.84 0.61 1.38
CA GLY A 194 -21.02 0.04 0.05
C GLY A 194 -22.17 -0.98 -0.02
N GLU A 195 -22.26 -1.88 0.97
CA GLU A 195 -23.37 -2.83 1.08
C GLU A 195 -24.72 -2.14 1.28
N ASP A 196 -24.76 -1.09 2.12
CA ASP A 196 -25.98 -0.29 2.35
C ASP A 196 -26.47 0.33 1.04
N ILE A 197 -25.58 0.92 0.23
CA ILE A 197 -25.95 1.52 -1.07
C ILE A 197 -26.53 0.45 -2.01
N GLY A 198 -25.94 -0.74 -2.06
CA GLY A 198 -26.43 -1.85 -2.90
C GLY A 198 -27.83 -2.35 -2.53
N ARG A 199 -28.15 -2.41 -1.23
CA ARG A 199 -29.48 -2.78 -0.74
C ARG A 199 -30.54 -1.72 -1.05
N ILE A 200 -30.15 -0.44 -1.05
CA ILE A 200 -31.06 0.68 -1.28
C ILE A 200 -31.43 0.81 -2.77
N GLY A 201 -30.50 0.51 -3.67
CA GLY A 201 -30.67 0.66 -5.12
C GLY A 201 -31.33 -0.52 -5.84
N THR A 202 -31.64 -1.62 -5.16
CA THR A 202 -32.44 -2.71 -5.71
C THR A 202 -33.92 -2.44 -5.42
N PRO A 203 -34.76 -2.12 -6.44
CA PRO A 203 -36.19 -2.01 -6.21
C PRO A 203 -36.74 -3.40 -5.88
N GLU A 204 -37.44 -3.53 -4.75
CA GLU A 204 -38.32 -4.66 -4.52
C GLU A 204 -39.40 -4.61 -5.60
N SER A 205 -39.44 -5.62 -6.46
CA SER A 205 -40.44 -5.78 -7.50
C SER A 205 -41.79 -6.07 -6.87
N ASP A 206 -42.45 -5.05 -6.35
CA ASP A 206 -43.82 -5.16 -5.86
C ASP A 206 -44.78 -5.22 -7.05
N GLU A 207 -45.14 -6.44 -7.46
CA GLU A 207 -46.30 -6.72 -8.31
C GLU A 207 -47.58 -6.29 -7.58
N LYS A 208 -48.01 -5.03 -7.73
CA LYS A 208 -49.34 -4.60 -7.30
C LYS A 208 -50.32 -4.58 -8.46
N ASN A 209 -51.05 -5.69 -8.57
CA ASN A 209 -52.32 -5.82 -9.29
C ASN A 209 -53.46 -5.30 -8.38
N GLY A 210 -54.32 -4.39 -8.86
CA GLY A 210 -55.59 -4.12 -8.16
C GLY A 210 -56.38 -2.87 -8.56
N GLY A 211 -57.41 -3.07 -9.39
CA GLY A 211 -58.76 -2.48 -9.27
C GLY A 211 -58.91 -0.95 -9.14
N ARG A 212 -59.14 -0.27 -10.27
CA ARG A 212 -59.49 1.16 -10.35
C ARG A 212 -60.85 1.48 -9.70
N GLY A 213 -60.84 2.32 -8.68
CA GLY A 213 -62.00 3.02 -8.11
C GLY A 213 -61.56 4.33 -7.45
N LEU A 214 -62.47 5.30 -7.27
CA LEU A 214 -62.18 6.66 -6.76
C LEU A 214 -61.55 6.67 -5.34
N LEU A 215 -61.71 5.60 -4.57
CA LEU A 215 -60.99 5.37 -3.31
C LEU A 215 -59.51 5.05 -3.53
N GLY A 216 -59.18 4.39 -4.64
CA GLY A 216 -57.81 4.10 -5.08
C GLY A 216 -57.04 5.36 -5.48
N SER A 217 -57.69 6.37 -6.07
CA SER A 217 -57.00 7.64 -6.38
C SER A 217 -56.68 8.49 -5.14
N ILE A 218 -57.45 8.34 -4.06
CA ILE A 218 -57.16 9.00 -2.77
C ILE A 218 -56.10 8.20 -1.99
N SER A 219 -56.16 6.86 -2.01
CA SER A 219 -55.08 6.07 -1.44
C SER A 219 -53.77 6.30 -2.21
N GLU A 220 -53.80 6.39 -3.54
CA GLU A 220 -52.66 6.77 -4.38
C GLU A 220 -52.13 8.17 -4.05
N ALA A 221 -52.97 9.17 -3.79
CA ALA A 221 -52.51 10.51 -3.40
C ALA A 221 -51.83 10.51 -2.01
N MET A 222 -52.32 9.69 -1.09
CA MET A 222 -51.72 9.52 0.24
C MET A 222 -50.44 8.66 0.19
N ASP A 223 -50.46 7.60 -0.61
CA ASP A 223 -49.32 6.71 -0.84
C ASP A 223 -48.19 7.46 -1.57
N SER A 224 -48.50 8.26 -2.59
CA SER A 224 -47.51 9.07 -3.31
C SER A 224 -46.87 10.17 -2.45
N THR A 225 -47.61 10.74 -1.49
CA THR A 225 -47.04 11.71 -0.53
C THR A 225 -46.11 11.02 0.47
N ARG A 226 -46.47 9.81 0.93
CA ARG A 226 -45.63 8.99 1.80
C ARG A 226 -44.38 8.49 1.06
N GLU A 227 -44.54 8.08 -0.18
CA GLU A 227 -43.46 7.62 -1.07
C GLU A 227 -42.49 8.75 -1.43
N ALA A 228 -42.98 9.98 -1.66
CA ALA A 228 -42.13 11.15 -1.89
C ALA A 228 -41.30 11.52 -0.64
N LEU A 229 -41.88 11.40 0.56
CA LEU A 229 -41.16 11.63 1.82
C LEU A 229 -40.10 10.54 2.07
N ASP A 230 -40.45 9.27 1.87
CA ASP A 230 -39.51 8.14 2.03
C ASP A 230 -38.40 8.19 0.96
N PHE A 231 -38.72 8.63 -0.26
CA PHE A 231 -37.74 8.85 -1.33
C PHE A 231 -36.72 9.94 -0.97
N SER A 232 -37.16 11.08 -0.44
CA SER A 232 -36.25 12.14 0.01
C SER A 232 -35.33 11.67 1.14
N GLU A 233 -35.88 10.89 2.08
CA GLU A 233 -35.10 10.29 3.17
C GLU A 233 -34.10 9.24 2.64
N LYS A 234 -34.51 8.41 1.68
CA LYS A 234 -33.66 7.43 0.99
C LYS A 234 -32.51 8.10 0.25
N VAL A 235 -32.77 9.17 -0.49
CA VAL A 235 -31.74 9.98 -1.19
C VAL A 235 -30.77 10.62 -0.19
N ASN A 236 -31.26 11.17 0.92
CA ASN A 236 -30.39 11.74 1.96
C ASN A 236 -29.52 10.69 2.65
N ARG A 237 -30.04 9.48 2.89
CA ARG A 237 -29.27 8.34 3.40
C ARG A 237 -28.16 7.95 2.43
N ILE A 238 -28.46 7.80 1.13
CA ILE A 238 -27.45 7.52 0.08
C ILE A 238 -26.38 8.61 0.09
N LYS A 239 -26.77 9.88 0.05
CA LYS A 239 -25.83 11.02 0.04
C LYS A 239 -24.87 10.99 1.23
N THR A 240 -25.41 10.76 2.43
CA THR A 240 -24.60 10.72 3.67
C THR A 240 -23.62 9.55 3.65
N ARG A 241 -24.07 8.36 3.22
CA ARG A 241 -23.20 7.18 3.06
C ARG A 241 -22.12 7.40 2.01
N ALA A 242 -22.49 8.00 0.89
CA ALA A 242 -21.56 8.27 -0.19
C ALA A 242 -20.48 9.29 0.24
N ALA A 243 -20.84 10.30 1.02
CA ALA A 243 -19.87 11.22 1.63
C ALA A 243 -18.89 10.52 2.59
N GLN A 244 -19.38 9.58 3.42
CA GLN A 244 -18.51 8.77 4.29
C GLN A 244 -17.54 7.91 3.48
N ILE A 245 -18.02 7.28 2.40
CA ILE A 245 -17.17 6.50 1.50
C ILE A 245 -16.05 7.36 0.94
N ILE A 246 -16.35 8.56 0.43
CA ILE A 246 -15.34 9.48 -0.12
C ILE A 246 -14.21 9.72 0.87
N GLU A 247 -14.54 10.09 2.10
CA GLU A 247 -13.54 10.38 3.14
C GLU A 247 -12.62 9.18 3.40
N HIS A 248 -13.20 8.00 3.57
CA HIS A 248 -12.44 6.79 3.90
C HIS A 248 -11.66 6.21 2.72
N LEU A 249 -12.14 6.39 1.49
CA LEU A 249 -11.38 6.04 0.28
C LEU A 249 -10.13 6.91 0.12
N ILE A 250 -10.22 8.19 0.46
CA ILE A 250 -9.05 9.09 0.44
C ILE A 250 -8.03 8.60 1.48
N TRP A 251 -8.46 8.28 2.71
CA TRP A 251 -7.55 7.77 3.73
C TRP A 251 -6.90 6.44 3.33
N LEU A 252 -7.66 5.50 2.75
CA LEU A 252 -7.11 4.26 2.22
C LEU A 252 -6.10 4.53 1.09
N SER A 253 -6.41 5.47 0.18
CA SER A 253 -5.48 5.90 -0.87
C SER A 253 -4.16 6.38 -0.27
N VAL A 254 -4.22 7.23 0.76
CA VAL A 254 -3.04 7.75 1.45
C VAL A 254 -2.23 6.61 2.06
N VAL A 255 -2.88 5.66 2.75
CA VAL A 255 -2.20 4.51 3.36
C VAL A 255 -1.43 3.73 2.31
N PHE A 256 -2.06 3.36 1.19
CA PHE A 256 -1.40 2.55 0.16
C PHE A 256 -0.35 3.33 -0.63
N VAL A 257 -0.60 4.57 -1.03
CA VAL A 257 0.42 5.41 -1.70
C VAL A 257 1.65 5.58 -0.81
N PHE A 258 1.43 5.73 0.49
CA PHE A 258 2.51 5.83 1.44
C PHE A 258 3.29 4.51 1.55
N GLN A 259 2.61 3.37 1.68
CA GLN A 259 3.26 2.06 1.82
C GLN A 259 3.93 1.53 0.55
N THR A 260 3.34 1.73 -0.62
CA THR A 260 3.81 1.13 -1.88
C THR A 260 4.61 2.10 -2.74
N GLY A 261 4.67 3.37 -2.37
CA GLY A 261 5.37 4.43 -3.09
C GLY A 261 6.34 5.19 -2.19
N ILE A 262 5.82 5.96 -1.25
CA ILE A 262 6.64 6.92 -0.48
C ILE A 262 7.66 6.22 0.42
N LEU A 263 7.23 5.24 1.22
CA LEU A 263 8.10 4.56 2.18
C LEU A 263 9.23 3.77 1.51
N PRO A 264 8.98 2.93 0.48
CA PRO A 264 10.06 2.24 -0.21
C PRO A 264 11.08 3.20 -0.81
N LEU A 265 10.64 4.32 -1.40
CA LEU A 265 11.54 5.34 -1.96
C LEU A 265 12.33 6.08 -0.88
N ALA A 266 11.68 6.45 0.22
CA ALA A 266 12.34 7.09 1.36
C ALA A 266 13.39 6.16 1.99
N PHE A 267 13.06 4.88 2.13
CA PHE A 267 13.98 3.86 2.63
C PHE A 267 15.17 3.69 1.69
N LEU A 268 14.93 3.55 0.38
CA LEU A 268 15.98 3.44 -0.63
C LEU A 268 16.92 4.65 -0.58
N TRP A 269 16.37 5.86 -0.50
CA TRP A 269 17.15 7.09 -0.37
C TRP A 269 18.00 7.12 0.90
N GLY A 270 17.41 6.77 2.06
CA GLY A 270 18.12 6.71 3.34
C GLY A 270 19.24 5.67 3.32
N PHE A 271 18.99 4.51 2.71
CA PHE A 271 19.96 3.44 2.61
C PHE A 271 21.13 3.80 1.66
N ILE A 272 20.86 4.47 0.53
CA ILE A 272 21.92 5.04 -0.34
C ILE A 272 22.75 6.07 0.43
N ARG A 273 22.09 6.94 1.21
CA ARG A 273 22.77 7.96 2.01
C ARG A 273 23.69 7.34 3.06
N LEU A 274 23.25 6.26 3.71
CA LEU A 274 24.07 5.50 4.66
C LEU A 274 25.28 4.85 3.97
N GLY A 275 25.06 4.18 2.83
CA GLY A 275 26.14 3.52 2.08
C GLY A 275 27.19 4.51 1.59
N THR A 276 26.77 5.66 1.07
CA THR A 276 27.68 6.74 0.68
C THR A 276 28.45 7.30 1.87
N TRP A 277 27.79 7.54 3.01
CA TRP A 277 28.46 7.99 4.24
C TRP A 277 29.55 7.01 4.71
N LEU A 278 29.27 5.70 4.70
CA LEU A 278 30.25 4.66 5.07
C LEU A 278 31.49 4.65 4.16
N ILE A 279 31.31 4.87 2.85
CA ILE A 279 32.43 4.95 1.88
C ILE A 279 33.31 6.18 2.16
N HIS A 280 32.70 7.32 2.53
CA HIS A 280 33.44 8.54 2.83
C HIS A 280 34.20 8.45 4.17
N PHE A 281 33.67 7.71 5.14
CA PHE A 281 34.32 7.53 6.44
C PHE A 281 35.65 6.77 6.36
N ASP A 282 35.78 5.76 5.48
CA ASP A 282 37.05 5.01 5.33
C ASP A 282 38.09 5.78 4.50
N THR A 283 37.68 6.72 3.64
CA THR A 283 38.58 7.47 2.74
C THR A 283 39.27 8.69 3.39
N GLY A 284 39.00 8.97 4.66
CA GLY A 284 39.85 9.87 5.47
C GLY A 284 39.99 11.30 4.94
N LYS A 285 39.06 11.81 4.13
CA LYS A 285 38.98 13.25 3.88
C LYS A 285 38.27 13.91 5.06
N LYS A 286 39.07 14.40 6.02
CA LYS A 286 38.65 15.48 6.92
C LYS A 286 38.21 16.66 6.05
N HIS A 287 36.91 16.91 6.03
CA HIS A 287 36.39 18.26 5.88
C HIS A 287 35.84 18.67 7.23
#